data_AF-A0A6C0BUC6-F1
#
_entry.id   AF-A0A6C0BUC6-F1
#
_cell.length_a   1.000
_cell.length_b   1.000
_cell.length_c   1.000
_cell.angle_alpha   90.00
_cell.angle_beta   90.00
_cell.angle_gamma   90.00
#
_symmetry.space_group_name_H-M   'P 1'
#
loop_
_entity.id
_entity.type
_entity.pdbx_description
1 polymer ?
#
loop_
_entity_poly.entity_id
_entity_poly.type
_entity_poly.pdbx_seq_one_letter_code
_entity_poly.pdbx_strand_id
1 'polypeptide(L)'
;MLFLITPLMGSLRNFTKYKNFNFIIFIRTPLIYIFLYLFLQTRNIWKILIYERWFMFIYKTLKSIINKDYIRKKEKYIKKYNLKY
;
A
#
# COMPACT_ATOMS: atom_id res chain seq x y z
N MET A 1 13.30 -15.50 5.91
CA MET A 1 12.95 -15.72 4.49
C MET A 1 11.55 -15.22 4.12
N LEU A 2 10.50 -15.54 4.90
CA LEU A 2 9.11 -15.14 4.61
C LEU A 2 8.86 -13.63 4.41
N PHE A 3 9.57 -12.75 5.13
CA PHE A 3 9.38 -11.30 5.05
C PHE A 3 9.74 -10.66 3.70
N LEU A 4 10.52 -11.34 2.86
CA LEU A 4 10.91 -10.82 1.55
C LEU A 4 9.95 -11.24 0.43
N ILE A 5 9.13 -12.25 0.66
CA ILE A 5 8.17 -12.74 -0.36
C ILE A 5 7.14 -11.66 -0.68
N THR A 6 6.57 -11.03 0.35
CA THR A 6 5.58 -9.95 0.20
C THR A 6 6.11 -8.73 -0.57
N PRO A 7 7.28 -8.14 -0.23
CA PRO A 7 7.83 -7.03 -1.00
C PRO A 7 8.26 -7.44 -2.41
N LEU A 8 8.81 -8.65 -2.62
CA LEU A 8 9.17 -9.14 -3.95
C LEU A 8 7.95 -9.31 -4.86
N MET A 9 6.87 -9.95 -4.37
CA MET A 9 5.60 -10.03 -5.10
C MET A 9 5.01 -8.66 -5.37
N GLY A 10 5.10 -7.75 -4.40
CA GLY A 10 4.66 -6.36 -4.54
C GLY A 10 5.40 -5.62 -5.65
N SER A 11 6.72 -5.76 -5.70
CA SER A 11 7.54 -5.16 -6.75
C SER A 11 7.34 -5.80 -8.11
N LEU A 12 7.18 -7.12 -8.16
CA LEU A 12 6.90 -7.84 -9.41
C LEU A 12 5.59 -7.35 -10.04
N ARG A 13 4.53 -7.20 -9.24
CA ARG A 13 3.25 -6.64 -9.70
C ARG A 13 3.38 -5.18 -10.15
N ASN A 14 4.24 -4.39 -9.50
CA ASN A 14 4.49 -3.02 -9.94
C ASN A 14 5.21 -2.99 -11.29
N PHE A 15 6.20 -3.87 -11.46
CA PHE A 15 6.94 -4.03 -12.70
C PHE A 15 6.05 -4.48 -13.85
N THR A 16 5.14 -5.44 -13.65
CA THR A 16 4.23 -5.87 -14.74
C THR A 16 3.29 -4.75 -15.20
N LYS A 17 2.79 -3.92 -14.28
CA LYS A 17 1.83 -2.85 -14.59
C LYS A 17 2.47 -1.59 -15.17
N TYR A 18 3.62 -1.17 -14.66
CA TYR A 18 4.25 0.11 -15.00
C TYR A 18 5.59 -0.03 -15.74
N LYS A 19 6.07 -1.27 -15.96
CA LYS A 19 7.38 -1.61 -16.56
C LYS A 19 8.59 -1.02 -15.85
N ASN A 20 8.39 -0.40 -14.69
CA ASN A 20 9.43 0.23 -13.89
C ASN A 20 9.49 -0.36 -12.49
N PHE A 21 10.72 -0.60 -12.02
CA PHE A 21 10.98 -1.01 -10.65
C PHE A 21 11.05 0.24 -9.77
N ASN A 22 10.11 0.39 -8.84
CA ASN A 22 10.12 1.49 -7.90
C ASN A 22 10.67 1.01 -6.55
N PHE A 23 11.91 1.38 -6.27
CA PHE A 23 12.63 0.97 -5.05
C PHE A 23 11.90 1.43 -3.76
N ILE A 24 11.25 2.60 -3.80
CA ILE A 24 10.48 3.14 -2.66
C ILE A 24 9.31 2.22 -2.31
N ILE A 25 8.64 1.66 -3.33
CA ILE A 25 7.52 0.72 -3.15
C ILE A 25 8.00 -0.61 -2.56
N PHE A 26 9.23 -1.01 -2.87
CA PHE A 26 9.84 -2.23 -2.32
C PHE A 26 10.23 -2.04 -0.85
N ILE A 27 10.95 -0.96 -0.51
CA ILE A 27 11.54 -0.77 0.82
C ILE A 27 10.54 -0.42 1.93
N ARG A 28 9.39 0.17 1.58
CA ARG A 28 8.34 0.50 2.57
C ARG A 28 7.87 -0.71 3.37
N THR A 29 7.81 -1.88 2.73
CA THR A 29 7.27 -3.12 3.31
C THR A 29 8.23 -3.72 4.35
N PRO A 30 9.54 -3.91 4.06
CA PRO A 30 10.55 -4.22 5.06
C PRO A 30 10.61 -3.22 6.21
N LEU A 31 10.49 -1.92 5.93
CA LEU A 31 10.48 -0.88 6.97
C LEU A 31 9.30 -1.06 7.94
N ILE A 32 8.11 -1.36 7.43
CA ILE A 32 6.94 -1.62 8.27
C ILE A 32 7.11 -2.90 9.09
N TYR A 33 7.73 -3.94 8.54
CA TYR A 33 8.04 -5.15 9.34
C TYR A 33 9.01 -4.84 10.48
N ILE A 34 10.06 -4.06 10.24
CA ILE A 34 10.99 -3.63 11.30
C ILE A 34 10.27 -2.79 12.35
N PHE A 35 9.44 -1.83 11.91
CA PHE A 35 8.67 -0.99 12.81
C PHE A 35 7.71 -1.81 13.69
N LEU A 36 6.96 -2.75 13.10
CA LEU A 36 6.04 -3.62 13.83
C LEU A 36 6.77 -4.59 14.76
N TYR A 37 7.94 -5.09 14.37
CA TYR A 37 8.77 -5.95 15.21
C TYR A 37 9.24 -5.20 16.46
N LEU A 38 9.72 -3.96 16.29
CA LEU A 38 10.14 -3.10 17.41
C LEU A 38 8.96 -2.70 18.31
N PHE A 39 7.81 -2.39 17.71
CA PHE A 39 6.64 -1.94 18.45
C PHE A 39 5.94 -3.06 19.24
N LEU A 40 5.76 -4.23 18.62
CA LEU A 40 5.06 -5.36 19.25
C LEU A 40 5.98 -6.20 20.14
N GLN A 41 7.31 -6.11 19.95
CA GLN A 41 8.33 -6.92 20.65
C GLN A 41 8.06 -8.43 20.60
N THR A 42 7.33 -8.91 19.59
CA THR A 42 6.97 -10.33 19.46
C THR A 42 7.82 -11.04 18.43
N ARG A 43 8.23 -12.28 18.73
CA ARG A 43 8.89 -13.17 17.75
C ARG A 43 7.91 -13.90 16.81
N ASN A 44 6.60 -13.72 17.01
CA ASN A 44 5.59 -14.39 16.18
C ASN A 44 5.46 -13.70 14.82
N ILE A 45 6.11 -14.30 13.82
CA ILE A 45 6.16 -13.81 12.43
C ILE A 45 4.76 -13.67 11.82
N TRP A 46 3.85 -14.62 12.08
CA TRP A 46 2.49 -14.60 11.54
C TRP A 46 1.70 -13.41 12.06
N LYS A 47 1.84 -13.11 13.35
CA LYS A 47 1.21 -11.94 13.98
C LYS A 47 1.66 -10.66 13.28
N ILE A 48 2.97 -10.48 13.07
CA ILE A 48 3.55 -9.32 12.38
C ILE A 48 3.03 -9.20 10.95
N LEU A 49 2.95 -10.31 10.20
CA LEU A 49 2.42 -10.31 8.83
C LEU A 49 0.96 -9.87 8.79
N ILE A 50 0.13 -10.34 9.72
CA ILE A 50 -1.28 -9.93 9.80
C ILE A 50 -1.39 -8.44 10.13
N TYR A 51 -0.64 -7.94 11.13
CA TYR A 51 -0.66 -6.52 11.47
C TYR A 51 -0.16 -5.62 10.34
N GLU A 52 0.83 -6.04 9.55
CA GLU A 52 1.28 -5.28 8.38
C GLU A 52 0.16 -5.09 7.36
N ARG A 53 -0.66 -6.13 7.10
CA ARG A 53 -1.82 -6.03 6.20
C ARG A 53 -2.83 -5.01 6.70
N TRP A 54 -3.19 -5.08 7.98
CA TRP A 54 -4.14 -4.15 8.60
C TRP A 54 -3.60 -2.72 8.63
N PHE A 55 -2.32 -2.54 8.97
CA PHE A 55 -1.67 -1.24 8.98
C PHE A 55 -1.66 -0.60 7.59
N MET A 56 -1.25 -1.36 6.56
CA MET A 56 -1.26 -0.89 5.18
C MET A 56 -2.65 -0.57 4.66
N PHE A 57 -3.66 -1.32 5.11
CA PHE A 57 -5.06 -1.05 4.78
C PHE A 57 -5.51 0.29 5.37
N ILE A 58 -5.32 0.49 6.67
CA ILE A 58 -5.67 1.74 7.37
C ILE A 58 -4.93 2.94 6.76
N TYR A 59 -3.62 2.81 6.51
CA TYR A 59 -2.82 3.86 5.89
C TYR A 59 -3.39 4.29 4.53
N LYS A 60 -3.78 3.34 3.66
CA LYS A 60 -4.35 3.65 2.35
C LYS A 60 -5.73 4.31 2.48
N THR A 61 -6.53 3.88 3.43
CA THR A 61 -7.85 4.48 3.71
C THR A 61 -7.69 5.93 4.14
N LEU A 62 -6.83 6.21 5.13
CA LEU A 62 -6.54 7.57 5.59
C LEU A 62 -6.00 8.45 4.46
N LYS A 63 -5.03 7.94 3.70
CA LYS A 63 -4.46 8.66 2.55
C LYS A 63 -5.53 9.00 1.50
N SER A 64 -6.44 8.08 1.21
CA SER A 64 -7.53 8.29 0.26
C SER A 64 -8.52 9.35 0.73
N ILE A 65 -8.81 9.39 2.05
CA ILE A 65 -9.69 10.38 2.65
C ILE A 65 -9.05 11.77 2.57
N ILE A 66 -7.78 11.90 2.99
CA ILE A 66 -7.03 13.16 2.94
C ILE A 66 -6.93 13.71 1.52
N ASN A 67 -6.62 12.85 0.55
CA ASN A 67 -6.50 13.25 -0.86
C ASN A 67 -7.83 13.50 -1.56
N LYS A 68 -8.97 13.30 -0.88
CA LYS A 68 -10.32 13.40 -1.45
C LYS A 68 -10.43 12.65 -2.78
N ASP A 69 -9.84 11.45 -2.85
CA ASP A 69 -9.69 10.68 -4.10
C ASP A 69 -11.04 10.42 -4.79
N TYR A 70 -12.12 10.28 -4.00
CA TYR A 70 -13.48 10.14 -4.51
C TYR A 70 -13.93 11.37 -5.30
N ILE A 71 -13.80 12.57 -4.73
CA ILE A 71 -14.20 13.83 -5.35
C ILE A 71 -13.40 14.04 -6.64
N ARG A 72 -12.08 13.85 -6.58
CA ARG A 72 -11.20 14.05 -7.74
C ARG A 72 -11.52 13.08 -8.90
N LYS A 73 -11.88 11.83 -8.58
CA LYS A 73 -12.35 10.88 -9.60
C LYS A 73 -13.70 11.29 -10.14
N LYS A 74 -14.66 11.65 -9.28
CA LYS A 74 -15.99 12.12 -9.68
C LYS A 74 -15.88 13.29 -10.68
N GLU A 75 -15.09 14.31 -10.35
CA GLU A 75 -14.82 15.45 -11.23
C GLU A 75 -14.16 15.04 -12.56
N LYS A 76 -13.17 14.13 -12.51
CA LYS A 76 -12.53 13.58 -13.72
C LYS A 76 -13.57 12.92 -14.65
N TYR A 77 -14.50 12.15 -14.10
CA TYR A 77 -15.54 11.47 -14.87
C TYR A 77 -16.61 12.43 -15.39
N ILE A 78 -17.02 13.42 -14.59
CA ILE A 78 -17.92 14.50 -15.03
C ILE A 78 -17.32 15.22 -16.24
N LYS A 79 -16.05 15.64 -16.15
CA LYS A 79 -15.35 16.31 -17.26
C LYS A 79 -15.19 15.41 -18.49
N LYS A 80 -14.90 14.12 -18.31
CA LYS A 80 -14.69 13.18 -19.41
C LYS A 80 -15.97 12.89 -20.20
N TYR A 81 -17.10 12.78 -19.52
CA TYR A 81 -18.38 12.38 -20.11
C TYR A 81 -19.39 13.53 -20.23
N ASN A 82 -18.97 14.76 -19.88
CA ASN A 82 -19.80 15.96 -19.85
C ASN A 82 -21.14 15.76 -19.12
N LEU A 83 -21.09 15.02 -18.00
CA LEU A 83 -22.28 14.66 -17.23
C LEU A 83 -22.82 15.90 -16.53
N LYS A 84 -24.08 16.26 -16.79
CA LYS A 84 -24.80 17.29 -16.04
C LYS A 84 -25.52 16.60 -14.87
N TYR A 85 -25.21 17.03 -13.66
CA TYR A 85 -25.87 16.62 -12.41
C TYR A 85 -26.39 17.86 -11.70
#